data_AF-A0A1X7F8E5-F1
#
_entry.id   AF-A0A1X7F8E5-F1
#
_cell.length_a   1.000
_cell.length_b   1.000
_cell.length_c   1.000
_cell.angle_alpha   90.00
_cell.angle_beta   90.00
_cell.angle_gamma   90.00
#
_symmetry.space_group_name_H-M   'P 1'
#
loop_
_entity.id
_entity.type
_entity.pdbx_description
1 polymer ?
#
loop_
_entity_poly.entity_id
_entity_poly.type
_entity_poly.pdbx_seq_one_letter_code
_entity_poly.pdbx_strand_id
1 'polypeptide(L)' 'MTIAPGLEEAARVARSRARLIRSTTKGGSAIAIGLEDLAQELDGMARRAQARTTKPDLLTSPAAAPAQAAE' A
#
# COMPACT_ATOMS: atom_id res chain seq x y z
N MET A 1 10.87 -0.81 8.66
CA MET A 1 11.25 0.07 7.54
C MET A 1 10.00 0.29 6.70
N THR A 2 9.48 1.51 6.63
CA THR A 2 8.24 1.82 5.91
C THR A 2 8.50 1.73 4.41
N ILE A 3 7.85 0.78 3.73
CA ILE A 3 8.18 0.42 2.34
C ILE A 3 7.47 1.34 1.33
N ALA A 4 6.46 2.09 1.77
CA ALA A 4 5.74 3.04 0.91
C ALA A 4 5.31 4.32 1.66
N PRO A 5 6.26 5.13 2.17
CA PRO A 5 5.95 6.32 2.96
C PRO A 5 5.07 7.33 2.20
N GLY A 6 5.21 7.41 0.88
CA GLY A 6 4.38 8.28 0.04
C GLY A 6 2.91 7.84 -0.04
N LEU A 7 2.64 6.52 -0.06
CA LEU A 7 1.26 6.00 -0.08
C LEU A 7 0.56 6.20 1.26
N GLU A 8 1.30 5.99 2.36
CA GLU A 8 0.79 6.19 3.71
C GLU A 8 0.49 7.68 3.99
N GLU A 9 1.38 8.59 3.56
CA GLU A 9 1.14 10.03 3.70
C GLU A 9 -0.01 10.50 2.80
N ALA A 10 -0.12 10.00 1.57
CA ALA A 10 -1.26 10.32 0.70
C ALA A 10 -2.59 9.85 1.31
N ALA A 11 -2.64 8.65 1.89
CA ALA A 11 -3.83 8.13 2.57
C ALA A 11 -4.19 8.98 3.80
N ARG A 12 -3.19 9.41 4.57
CA ARG A 12 -3.37 10.31 5.72
C ARG A 12 -3.95 11.67 5.29
N VAL A 13 -3.40 12.27 4.23
CA VAL A 13 -3.88 13.55 3.69
C VAL A 13 -5.32 13.42 3.20
N ALA A 14 -5.65 12.35 2.47
CA ALA A 14 -7.01 12.09 1.99
C ALA A 14 -8.03 12.01 3.14
N ARG A 15 -7.73 11.25 4.20
CA ARG A 15 -8.56 11.19 5.42
C ARG A 15 -8.72 12.54 6.12
N SER A 16 -7.63 13.30 6.21
CA SER A 16 -7.65 14.63 6.82
C SER A 16 -8.59 15.57 6.07
N ARG A 17 -8.54 15.54 4.73
CA ARG A 17 -9.43 16.32 3.87
C ARG A 17 -10.88 15.88 3.98
N ALA A 18 -11.16 14.57 4.00
CA ALA A 18 -12.51 14.04 4.20
C ALA A 18 -13.12 14.52 5.54
N ARG A 19 -12.33 14.47 6.62
CA ARG A 19 -12.73 14.95 7.95
C ARG A 19 -13.02 16.44 7.96
N LEU A 20 -12.14 17.24 7.35
CA LEU A 20 -12.34 18.68 7.24
C LEU A 20 -13.65 19.00 6.51
N ILE A 21 -13.91 18.33 5.39
CA ILE A 21 -15.15 18.52 4.63
C ILE A 21 -16.37 18.14 5.47
N ARG A 22 -16.40 16.97 6.13
CA ARG A 22 -17.49 16.60 7.04
C ARG A 22 -17.71 17.61 8.16
N SER A 23 -16.65 18.21 8.68
CA SER A 23 -16.76 19.21 9.75
C SER A 23 -17.33 20.55 9.28
N THR A 24 -17.18 20.89 8.00
CA THR A 24 -17.64 22.17 7.43
C THR A 24 -18.95 22.04 6.66
N THR A 25 -19.34 20.84 6.22
CA THR A 25 -20.58 20.59 5.48
C THR A 25 -21.56 19.74 6.29
N LYS A 26 -22.77 20.25 6.55
CA LYS A 26 -23.81 19.59 7.38
C LYS A 26 -24.32 18.24 6.83
N GLY A 27 -24.19 18.00 5.53
CA GLY A 27 -24.47 16.71 4.90
C GLY A 27 -23.17 16.11 4.41
N GLY A 28 -22.87 14.87 4.78
CA GLY A 28 -21.66 14.16 4.35
C GLY A 28 -21.44 14.28 2.85
N SER A 29 -20.53 15.17 2.46
CA SER A 29 -20.25 15.47 1.07
C SER A 29 -19.79 14.21 0.34
N ALA A 30 -20.31 13.97 -0.86
CA ALA A 30 -19.84 12.88 -1.73
C ALA A 30 -18.32 12.93 -1.94
N ILE A 31 -17.72 14.13 -1.88
CA ILE A 31 -16.27 14.33 -1.93
C ILE A 31 -15.58 13.71 -0.71
N ALA A 32 -16.15 13.85 0.49
CA ALA A 32 -15.58 13.26 1.70
C ALA A 32 -15.61 11.73 1.66
N ILE A 33 -16.69 11.15 1.10
CA ILE A 33 -16.80 9.70 0.89
C ILE A 33 -15.74 9.24 -0.12
N GLY A 34 -15.64 9.89 -1.28
CA GLY A 34 -14.63 9.53 -2.28
C GLY A 34 -13.19 9.68 -1.77
N LEU A 35 -12.92 10.64 -0.89
CA LEU A 35 -11.61 10.79 -0.24
C LEU A 35 -11.33 9.68 0.78
N GLU A 36 -12.34 9.16 1.47
CA GLU A 36 -12.19 8.00 2.37
C GLU A 36 -11.94 6.72 1.58
N ASP A 37 -12.66 6.52 0.47
CA ASP A 37 -12.45 5.37 -0.43
C ASP A 37 -11.03 5.40 -1.01
N LEU A 38 -10.58 6.57 -1.49
CA LEU A 38 -9.21 6.77 -1.97
C LEU A 38 -8.18 6.43 -0.88
N ALA A 39 -8.41 6.85 0.37
CA ALA A 39 -7.50 6.54 1.47
C ALA A 39 -7.42 5.02 1.74
N GLN A 40 -8.53 4.29 1.61
CA GLN A 40 -8.55 2.83 1.76
C GLN A 40 -7.77 2.14 0.64
N GLU A 41 -7.91 2.60 -0.60
CA GLU A 41 -7.15 2.07 -1.73
C GLU A 41 -5.64 2.27 -1.57
N LEU A 42 -5.22 3.47 -1.14
CA LEU A 42 -3.82 3.81 -0.89
C LEU A 42 -3.21 2.96 0.23
N ASP A 43 -3.94 2.75 1.33
CA ASP A 43 -3.54 1.81 2.39
C ASP A 43 -3.38 0.38 1.84
N GLY A 44 -4.32 -0.07 1.00
CA GLY A 44 -4.26 -1.37 0.34
C GLY A 44 -3.03 -1.50 -0.55
N MET A 45 -2.69 -0.44 -1.30
CA MET A 45 -1.48 -0.38 -2.11
C MET A 45 -0.21 -0.43 -1.25
N ALA A 46 -0.16 0.30 -0.13
CA ALA A 46 0.98 0.29 0.79
C ALA A 46 1.21 -1.11 1.37
N ARG A 47 0.15 -1.80 1.79
CA ARG A 47 0.22 -3.19 2.28
C ARG A 47 0.72 -4.15 1.19
N ARG A 48 0.23 -4.02 -0.05
CA ARG A 48 0.72 -4.84 -1.18
C ARG A 48 2.17 -4.55 -1.53
N ALA A 49 2.62 -3.30 -1.41
CA ALA A 49 4.02 -2.94 -1.59
C ALA A 49 4.89 -3.61 -0.53
N GLN A 50 4.49 -3.53 0.75
CA GLN A 50 5.18 -4.21 1.85
C GLN A 50 5.25 -5.73 1.65
N ALA A 51 4.14 -6.35 1.25
CA ALA A 51 4.06 -7.80 1.03
C ALA A 51 4.92 -8.29 -0.14
N ARG A 52 5.14 -7.45 -1.18
CA ARG A 52 6.04 -7.80 -2.29
C ARG A 52 7.49 -7.85 -1.85
N THR A 53 7.91 -6.93 -0.99
CA THR A 53 9.28 -6.88 -0.50
C THR A 53 9.60 -7.99 0.50
N THR A 54 8.58 -8.51 1.21
CA THR A 54 8.75 -9.64 2.14
C THR A 54 8.61 -11.00 1.45
N LYS A 55 8.12 -11.07 0.22
CA LYS A 55 8.09 -12.31 -0.55
C LYS A 55 9.52 -12.56 -1.05
N PRO A 56 10.22 -13.60 -0.58
CA PRO A 56 11.53 -13.95 -1.13
C PRO A 56 11.32 -14.19 -2.62
N ASP A 57 12.17 -13.55 -3.42
CA ASP A 57 12.20 -13.76 -4.85
C ASP A 57 12.66 -15.21 -5.09
N LEU A 58 11.68 -16.08 -5.34
CA LEU A 58 11.93 -17.50 -5.61
C LEU A 58 12.70 -17.71 -6.93
N LEU A 59 12.88 -16.65 -7.73
CA LEU A 59 13.68 -16.67 -8.96
C LEU A 59 15.16 -16.37 -8.73
N THR A 60 15.54 -15.81 -7.57
CA THR A 60 16.95 -15.51 -7.22
C THR A 60 17.52 -16.44 -6.15
N SER A 61 16.75 -17.43 -5.69
CA SER A 61 17.29 -18.48 -4.83
C SER A 61 18.19 -19.42 -5.66
N PRO A 62 19.48 -19.60 -5.33
CA PRO A 62 20.40 -20.49 -6.05
C PRO A 62 20.13 -21.97 -5.73
N ALA A 63 18.87 -22.38 -5.74
CA ALA A 63 18.43 -23.76 -5.56
C ALA A 63 18.14 -24.42 -6.91
N ALA A 64 19.07 -24.31 -7.86
CA ALA A 64 19.08 -25.10 -9.09
C ALA A 64 20.49 -25.16 -9.71
N ALA A 65 21.52 -25.40 -8.90
CA ALA A 65 22.72 -26.04 -9.44
C ALA A 65 22.45 -27.55 -9.40
N PRO A 66 22.17 -28.24 -10.52
CA PRO A 66 22.19 -29.69 -10.50
C PRO A 66 23.61 -30.12 -10.11
N ALA A 67 23.72 -30.83 -9.00
CA ALA A 67 24.93 -31.54 -8.62
C ALA A 67 25.21 -32.61 -9.70
N GLN A 68 26.00 -32.26 -10.71
CA GLN A 68 26.69 -33.22 -11.57
C GLN A 68 28.16 -32.84 -11.65
N ALA A 69 28.85 -33.16 -10.56
CA ALA A 69 30.23 -33.60 -10.60
C ALA A 69 30.22 -35.12 -10.34
N ALA A 70 31.09 -35.86 -11.03
CA ALA A 70 31.18 -37.32 -11.19
C ALA A 70 30.13 -37.87 -12.17
N GLU A 71 30.50 -38.43 -13.32
CA GLU A 71 31.59 -39.39 -13.59
C GLU A 71 32.12 -39.24 -15.03
#